data_AF-X0VWC4-F1
#
_entry.id   AF-X0VWC4-F1
#
_cell.length_a   1.000
_cell.length_b   1.000
_cell.length_c   1.000
_cell.angle_alpha   90.00
_cell.angle_beta   90.00
_cell.angle_gamma   90.00
#
_symmetry.space_group_name_H-M   'P 1'
#
loop_
_entity.id
_entity.type
_entity.pdbx_description
1 polymer ?
#
loop_
_entity_poly.entity_id
_entity_poly.type
_entity_poly.pdbx_seq_one_letter_code
_entity_poly.pdbx_strand_id
1 'polypeptide(L)'
;GGNFKRVLKHIQTINKYKKKYRSTYPELTWQFVVFGHNEHEIPLAKKMAKSLNMSFKPKMSWDSEYSPIRNREFVKEQTGWPAVTREEYEEITKQNYSQSVCYSLWTNPRINWDGKVLGCCWNSWADFGGSAFHDGYVSAINNDKIIYARNMLLGKAEPQEGLPCTTCNLYQKMRSSGRYLSEKQIFGRHSLLYRGIRFIYYRVPGLKSLRKKISSIPSHRRVNISKHYVVD
;
A
#
# COMPACT_ATOMS: atom_id res chain seq x y z
N GLY A 1 8.35 -20.39 15.56
CA GLY A 1 8.53 -19.06 16.20
C GLY A 1 9.54 -18.20 15.44
N GLY A 2 9.64 -16.91 15.75
CA GLY A 2 10.59 -15.96 15.15
C GLY A 2 11.76 -15.59 16.09
N ASN A 3 12.85 -15.01 15.56
CA ASN A 3 14.00 -14.56 16.35
C ASN A 3 14.26 -13.06 16.13
N PHE A 4 13.80 -12.24 17.07
CA PHE A 4 13.91 -10.78 16.99
C PHE A 4 15.37 -10.29 16.94
N LYS A 5 16.25 -10.85 17.78
CA LYS A 5 17.69 -10.51 17.79
C LYS A 5 18.34 -10.75 16.42
N ARG A 6 17.98 -11.85 15.74
CA ARG A 6 18.47 -12.16 14.39
C ARG A 6 17.98 -11.13 13.37
N VAL A 7 16.73 -10.71 13.43
CA VAL A 7 16.18 -9.65 12.56
C VAL A 7 16.93 -8.33 12.76
N LEU A 8 17.16 -7.93 14.01
CA LEU A 8 17.94 -6.72 14.33
C LEU A 8 19.36 -6.78 13.77
N LYS A 9 20.05 -7.92 13.93
CA LYS A 9 21.39 -8.14 13.38
C LYS A 9 21.39 -7.97 11.86
N HIS A 10 20.41 -8.54 11.15
CA HIS A 10 20.30 -8.39 9.69
C HIS A 10 20.06 -6.93 9.27
N ILE A 11 19.20 -6.20 9.98
CA ILE A 11 18.97 -4.76 9.72
C ILE A 11 20.27 -3.96 9.89
N GLN A 12 21.02 -4.21 10.96
CA GLN A 12 22.32 -3.58 11.19
C GLN A 12 23.32 -3.93 10.07
N THR A 13 23.36 -5.18 9.63
CA THR A 13 24.20 -5.62 8.50
C THR A 13 23.83 -4.91 7.21
N ILE A 14 22.55 -4.78 6.86
CA ILE A 14 22.11 -4.05 5.67
C ILE A 14 22.54 -2.59 5.75
N ASN A 15 22.34 -1.93 6.90
CA ASN A 15 22.76 -0.53 7.10
C ASN A 15 24.28 -0.35 7.06
N LYS A 16 25.06 -1.32 7.55
CA LYS A 16 26.53 -1.33 7.42
C LYS A 16 26.93 -1.30 5.94
N TYR A 17 26.31 -2.14 5.10
CA TYR A 17 26.62 -2.17 3.67
C TYR A 17 26.12 -0.92 2.92
N LYS A 18 24.96 -0.37 3.30
CA LYS A 18 24.52 0.95 2.81
C LYS A 18 25.57 2.03 3.02
N LYS A 19 26.13 2.10 4.24
CA LYS A 19 27.22 3.04 4.57
C LYS A 19 28.49 2.75 3.78
N LYS A 20 28.93 1.48 3.72
CA LYS A 20 30.15 1.06 2.99
C LYS A 20 30.09 1.47 1.52
N TYR A 21 28.97 1.24 0.86
CA TYR A 21 28.80 1.51 -0.58
C TYR A 21 28.17 2.87 -0.88
N ARG A 22 28.04 3.77 0.13
CA ARG A 22 27.42 5.10 0.00
C ARG A 22 26.02 5.05 -0.65
N SER A 23 25.28 3.97 -0.40
CA SER A 23 23.95 3.74 -0.94
C SER A 23 22.86 4.15 0.05
N THR A 24 21.84 4.86 -0.45
CA THR A 24 20.61 5.10 0.31
C THR A 24 19.67 3.90 0.31
N TYR A 25 19.92 2.90 -0.54
CA TYR A 25 19.08 1.73 -0.76
C TYR A 25 19.70 0.42 -0.22
N PRO A 26 18.87 -0.52 0.24
CA PRO A 26 17.41 -0.47 0.26
C PRO A 26 16.87 0.50 1.33
N GLU A 27 15.70 1.08 1.08
CA GLU A 27 14.93 1.72 2.13
C GLU A 27 14.28 0.64 3.00
N LEU A 28 14.42 0.78 4.32
CA LEU A 28 13.90 -0.18 5.27
C LEU A 28 12.67 0.41 5.94
N THR A 29 11.60 -0.38 6.06
CA THR A 29 10.35 0.01 6.71
C THR A 29 9.93 -1.06 7.69
N TRP A 30 9.73 -0.69 8.95
CA TRP A 30 9.12 -1.57 9.94
C TRP A 30 7.60 -1.40 9.84
N GLN A 31 6.93 -2.41 9.28
CA GLN A 31 5.48 -2.50 9.36
C GLN A 31 5.09 -3.11 10.71
N PHE A 32 4.57 -2.28 11.61
CA PHE A 32 4.20 -2.68 12.97
C PHE A 32 2.70 -2.91 13.04
N VAL A 33 2.26 -4.17 13.09
CA VAL A 33 0.83 -4.49 13.25
C VAL A 33 0.45 -4.25 14.70
N VAL A 34 -0.47 -3.32 14.91
CA VAL A 34 -0.90 -2.89 16.24
C VAL A 34 -1.99 -3.82 16.76
N PHE A 35 -1.76 -4.36 17.96
CA PHE A 35 -2.63 -5.26 18.71
C PHE A 35 -2.72 -4.79 20.16
N GLY A 36 -3.76 -5.21 20.89
CA GLY A 36 -3.91 -4.87 22.31
C GLY A 36 -2.76 -5.33 23.19
N HIS A 37 -2.16 -6.48 22.89
CA HIS A 37 -1.03 -6.99 23.67
C HIS A 37 0.29 -6.23 23.42
N ASN A 38 0.43 -5.53 22.28
CA ASN A 38 1.68 -4.83 21.91
C ASN A 38 1.53 -3.30 21.78
N GLU A 39 0.33 -2.75 21.97
CA GLU A 39 0.06 -1.32 21.76
C GLU A 39 1.02 -0.43 22.54
N HIS A 40 1.31 -0.77 23.80
CA HIS A 40 2.24 -0.05 24.66
C HIS A 40 3.68 0.02 24.11
N GLU A 41 4.06 -0.86 23.18
CA GLU A 41 5.39 -0.87 22.55
C GLU A 41 5.51 0.13 21.39
N ILE A 42 4.42 0.74 20.89
CA ILE A 42 4.46 1.66 19.73
C ILE A 42 5.55 2.75 19.87
N PRO A 43 5.67 3.49 21.00
CA PRO A 43 6.68 4.53 21.15
C PRO A 43 8.11 3.98 21.10
N LEU A 44 8.33 2.82 21.74
CA LEU A 44 9.64 2.16 21.76
C LEU A 44 10.01 1.64 20.37
N ALA A 45 9.09 0.97 19.68
CA ALA A 45 9.29 0.46 18.33
C ALA A 45 9.56 1.60 17.33
N LYS A 46 8.86 2.73 17.45
CA LYS A 46 9.08 3.94 16.64
C LYS A 46 10.48 4.53 16.88
N LYS A 47 10.92 4.63 18.15
CA LYS A 47 12.28 5.08 18.50
C LYS A 47 13.35 4.12 17.97
N MET A 48 13.11 2.81 18.06
CA MET A 48 14.02 1.78 17.59
C MET A 48 14.12 1.76 16.06
N ALA A 49 13.01 1.89 15.34
CA ALA A 49 13.03 2.01 13.88
C ALA A 49 13.91 3.19 13.44
N LYS A 50 13.78 4.34 14.11
CA LYS A 50 14.61 5.53 13.84
C LYS A 50 16.09 5.26 14.11
N SER A 51 16.45 4.62 15.23
CA SER A 51 17.85 4.31 15.54
C SER A 51 18.45 3.28 14.57
N LEU A 52 17.62 2.41 14.00
CA LEU A 52 17.99 1.43 12.99
C LEU A 52 17.91 1.98 11.55
N ASN A 53 17.77 3.29 11.35
CA ASN A 53 17.67 3.90 10.02
C ASN A 53 16.56 3.26 9.15
N MET A 54 15.42 2.98 9.78
CA MET A 54 14.19 2.49 9.16
C MET A 54 13.09 3.54 9.28
N SER A 55 12.15 3.53 8.34
CA SER A 55 10.86 4.18 8.56
C SER A 55 9.96 3.30 9.43
N PHE A 56 9.05 3.91 10.18
CA PHE A 56 8.08 3.21 11.01
C PHE A 56 6.69 3.40 10.41
N LYS A 57 5.97 2.30 10.19
CA LYS A 57 4.64 2.31 9.59
C LYS A 57 3.71 1.42 10.42
N PRO A 58 2.90 1.99 11.32
CA PRO A 58 1.91 1.20 12.02
C PRO A 58 0.86 0.68 11.02
N LYS A 59 0.25 -0.45 11.33
CA LYS A 59 -0.82 -1.09 10.54
C LYS A 59 -1.92 -1.61 11.45
N MET A 60 -3.17 -1.35 11.08
CA MET A 60 -4.32 -1.92 11.77
C MET A 60 -4.32 -3.44 11.58
N SER A 61 -4.59 -4.19 12.64
CA SER A 61 -4.80 -5.64 12.57
C SER A 61 -5.87 -6.00 11.53
N TRP A 62 -5.76 -7.19 10.95
CA TRP A 62 -6.81 -7.78 10.11
C TRP A 62 -8.00 -8.28 10.92
N ASP A 63 -7.71 -8.82 12.11
CA ASP A 63 -8.66 -9.36 13.05
C ASP A 63 -8.58 -8.50 14.32
N SER A 64 -9.63 -7.72 14.56
CA SER A 64 -9.74 -6.84 15.72
C SER A 64 -10.11 -7.59 17.00
N GLU A 65 -10.57 -8.83 16.89
CA GLU A 65 -10.98 -9.69 18.01
C GLU A 65 -9.84 -10.54 18.55
N TYR A 66 -8.88 -10.94 17.70
CA TYR A 66 -7.72 -11.75 18.10
C TYR A 66 -6.93 -11.15 19.28
N SER A 67 -6.72 -9.83 19.25
CA SER A 67 -6.11 -9.10 20.36
C SER A 67 -6.60 -7.65 20.35
N PRO A 68 -7.78 -7.39 20.97
CA PRO A 68 -8.45 -6.11 20.87
C PRO A 68 -7.65 -4.99 21.52
N ILE A 69 -7.65 -3.82 20.88
CA ILE A 69 -7.02 -2.60 21.40
C ILE A 69 -7.65 -2.24 22.75
N ARG A 70 -6.81 -2.03 23.77
CA ARG A 70 -7.26 -1.78 25.14
C ARG A 70 -7.31 -0.29 25.44
N ASN A 71 -6.30 0.47 24.98
CA ASN A 71 -6.24 1.92 25.13
C ASN A 71 -6.34 2.61 23.75
N ARG A 72 -7.57 2.97 23.38
CA ARG A 72 -7.90 3.51 22.06
C ARG A 72 -7.30 4.90 21.85
N GLU A 73 -7.37 5.75 22.86
CA GLU A 73 -6.87 7.12 22.87
C GLU A 73 -5.36 7.12 22.66
N PHE A 74 -4.64 6.28 23.40
CA PHE A 74 -3.20 6.10 23.26
C PHE A 74 -2.82 5.65 21.84
N VAL A 75 -3.52 4.65 21.28
CA VAL A 75 -3.22 4.20 19.92
C VAL A 75 -3.47 5.32 18.90
N LYS A 76 -4.58 6.06 19.02
CA LYS A 76 -4.87 7.20 18.13
C LYS A 76 -3.79 8.29 18.25
N GLU A 77 -3.36 8.62 19.46
CA GLU A 77 -2.27 9.58 19.71
C GLU A 77 -0.95 9.13 19.07
N GLN A 78 -0.53 7.88 19.31
CA GLN A 78 0.77 7.38 18.86
C GLN A 78 0.85 7.13 17.34
N THR A 79 -0.29 6.80 16.72
CA THR A 79 -0.37 6.47 15.28
C THR A 79 -0.88 7.61 14.41
N GLY A 80 -1.62 8.56 14.98
CA GLY A 80 -2.34 9.61 14.25
C GLY A 80 -3.53 9.08 13.44
N TRP A 81 -4.03 7.88 13.74
CA TRP A 81 -5.18 7.31 13.03
C TRP A 81 -6.50 7.91 13.49
N PRO A 82 -7.49 8.05 12.58
CA PRO A 82 -8.84 8.45 12.96
C PRO A 82 -9.60 7.34 13.73
N ALA A 83 -9.18 6.09 13.55
CA ALA A 83 -9.81 4.87 14.05
C ALA A 83 -8.74 3.89 14.54
N VAL A 84 -9.13 2.88 15.33
CA VAL A 84 -8.21 1.82 15.78
C VAL A 84 -8.55 0.44 15.22
N THR A 85 -9.74 0.27 14.63
CA THR A 85 -10.12 -0.92 13.85
C THR A 85 -10.40 -0.56 12.40
N ARG A 86 -10.47 -1.57 11.53
CA ARG A 86 -10.71 -1.36 10.10
C ARG A 86 -12.18 -1.06 9.81
N GLU A 87 -13.07 -1.58 10.64
CA GLU A 87 -14.51 -1.35 10.62
C GLU A 87 -14.79 0.12 10.96
N GLU A 88 -14.27 0.60 12.10
CA GLU A 88 -14.37 2.01 12.50
C GLU A 88 -13.70 2.94 11.46
N TYR A 89 -12.56 2.53 10.90
CA TYR A 89 -11.91 3.29 9.82
C TYR A 89 -12.84 3.45 8.62
N GLU A 90 -13.52 2.37 8.21
CA GLU A 90 -14.44 2.38 7.08
C GLU A 90 -15.72 3.18 7.37
N GLU A 91 -16.23 3.13 8.60
CA GLU A 91 -17.38 3.94 9.04
C GLU A 91 -17.08 5.43 9.02
N ILE A 92 -15.91 5.84 9.50
CA ILE A 92 -15.50 7.26 9.59
C ILE A 92 -15.09 7.80 8.22
N THR A 93 -14.21 7.09 7.52
CA THR A 93 -13.61 7.60 6.27
C THR A 93 -14.47 7.33 5.04
N LYS A 94 -15.50 6.49 5.18
CA LYS A 94 -16.25 5.92 4.06
C LYS A 94 -15.33 5.25 3.04
N GLN A 95 -14.20 4.69 3.47
CA GLN A 95 -13.27 3.95 2.61
C GLN A 95 -12.79 2.68 3.32
N ASN A 96 -12.78 1.57 2.60
CA ASN A 96 -12.20 0.35 3.14
C ASN A 96 -10.68 0.52 3.33
N TYR A 97 -10.16 0.15 4.50
CA TYR A 97 -8.73 0.30 4.85
C TYR A 97 -7.78 -0.33 3.81
N SER A 98 -8.22 -1.39 3.14
CA SER A 98 -7.43 -2.14 2.15
C SER A 98 -7.83 -1.89 0.70
N GLN A 99 -8.72 -0.91 0.44
CA GLN A 99 -9.18 -0.58 -0.91
C GLN A 99 -8.02 -0.32 -1.89
N SER A 100 -6.92 0.25 -1.39
CA SER A 100 -5.73 0.51 -2.22
C SER A 100 -5.05 -0.73 -2.79
N VAL A 101 -5.33 -1.93 -2.27
CA VAL A 101 -4.86 -3.18 -2.87
C VAL A 101 -5.46 -3.37 -4.26
N CYS A 102 -6.71 -2.96 -4.48
CA CYS A 102 -7.36 -3.07 -5.78
C CYS A 102 -6.69 -2.21 -6.86
N TYR A 103 -5.97 -1.13 -6.49
CA TYR A 103 -5.23 -0.29 -7.45
C TYR A 103 -4.09 -1.04 -8.13
N SER A 104 -3.68 -2.17 -7.57
CA SER A 104 -2.58 -2.98 -8.12
C SER A 104 -2.86 -3.51 -9.51
N LEU A 105 -4.14 -3.74 -9.87
CA LEU A 105 -4.49 -4.15 -11.23
C LEU A 105 -4.06 -3.14 -12.31
N TRP A 106 -3.86 -1.86 -11.97
CA TRP A 106 -3.34 -0.84 -12.89
C TRP A 106 -1.87 -0.51 -12.65
N THR A 107 -1.45 -0.47 -11.38
CA THR A 107 -0.18 0.18 -11.00
C THR A 107 0.96 -0.79 -10.72
N ASN A 108 0.67 -1.99 -10.21
CA ASN A 108 1.68 -3.00 -9.89
C ASN A 108 1.08 -4.42 -9.81
N PRO A 109 0.60 -4.97 -10.94
CA PRO A 109 -0.02 -6.30 -10.95
C PRO A 109 0.91 -7.37 -10.38
N ARG A 110 0.35 -8.27 -9.57
CA ARG A 110 1.13 -9.34 -8.95
C ARG A 110 1.29 -10.51 -9.91
N ILE A 111 2.51 -11.01 -9.98
CA ILE A 111 2.90 -12.22 -10.72
C ILE A 111 3.39 -13.22 -9.69
N ASN A 112 2.90 -14.44 -9.78
CA ASN A 112 3.29 -15.54 -8.91
C ASN A 112 4.63 -16.15 -9.35
N TRP A 113 5.21 -17.01 -8.52
CA TRP A 113 6.51 -17.65 -8.79
C TRP A 113 6.51 -18.50 -10.08
N ASP A 114 5.35 -19.01 -10.51
CA ASP A 114 5.13 -19.80 -11.73
C ASP A 114 4.78 -18.93 -12.95
N GLY A 115 4.92 -17.60 -12.84
CA GLY A 115 4.66 -16.66 -13.93
C GLY A 115 3.18 -16.26 -14.08
N LYS A 116 2.25 -16.94 -13.40
CA LYS A 116 0.82 -16.63 -13.46
C LYS A 116 0.50 -15.25 -12.90
N VAL A 117 -0.43 -14.54 -13.55
CA VAL A 117 -0.86 -13.21 -13.13
C VAL A 117 -1.96 -13.32 -12.06
N LEU A 118 -1.63 -12.95 -10.83
CA LEU A 118 -2.58 -12.89 -9.71
C LEU A 118 -3.36 -11.56 -9.66
N GLY A 119 -2.86 -10.52 -10.34
CA GLY A 119 -3.46 -9.19 -10.36
C GLY A 119 -3.23 -8.38 -9.09
N CYS A 120 -3.63 -8.88 -7.91
CA CYS A 120 -3.48 -8.20 -6.64
C CYS A 120 -2.86 -9.08 -5.54
N CYS A 121 -2.35 -8.48 -4.46
CA CYS A 121 -1.74 -9.23 -3.36
C CYS A 121 -2.76 -9.84 -2.38
N TRP A 122 -4.05 -9.56 -2.58
CA TRP A 122 -5.13 -10.16 -1.79
C TRP A 122 -5.54 -11.52 -2.36
N ASN A 123 -5.42 -11.68 -3.67
CA ASN A 123 -5.79 -12.90 -4.37
C ASN A 123 -4.73 -13.98 -4.17
N SER A 124 -5.13 -15.11 -3.60
CA SER A 124 -4.29 -16.29 -3.39
C SER A 124 -4.96 -17.60 -3.82
N TRP A 125 -6.15 -17.55 -4.42
CA TRP A 125 -6.98 -18.73 -4.71
C TRP A 125 -7.20 -18.97 -6.21
N ALA A 126 -6.91 -18.00 -7.06
CA ALA A 126 -7.06 -18.11 -8.52
C ALA A 126 -6.09 -17.16 -9.24
N ASP A 127 -6.02 -17.25 -10.57
CA ASP A 127 -5.25 -16.33 -11.41
C ASP A 127 -6.13 -15.72 -12.53
N PHE A 128 -5.60 -14.72 -13.22
CA PHE A 128 -6.27 -14.02 -14.30
C PHE A 128 -5.99 -14.63 -15.69
N GLY A 129 -5.47 -15.86 -15.78
CA GLY A 129 -5.30 -16.62 -17.01
C GLY A 129 -4.13 -16.20 -17.91
N GLY A 130 -3.32 -15.22 -17.50
CA GLY A 130 -2.10 -14.81 -18.22
C GLY A 130 -0.83 -15.29 -17.51
N SER A 131 0.24 -15.52 -18.27
CA SER A 131 1.56 -15.87 -17.77
C SER A 131 2.64 -14.93 -18.31
N ALA A 132 3.38 -14.29 -17.40
CA ALA A 132 4.50 -13.44 -17.77
C ALA A 132 5.66 -14.22 -18.42
N PHE A 133 5.73 -15.54 -18.23
CA PHE A 133 6.77 -16.40 -18.81
C PHE A 133 6.47 -16.80 -20.25
N HIS A 134 5.19 -16.93 -20.62
CA HIS A 134 4.77 -17.36 -21.96
C HIS A 134 4.27 -16.20 -22.82
N ASP A 135 3.42 -15.34 -22.25
CA ASP A 135 2.74 -14.27 -22.99
C ASP A 135 3.56 -12.97 -23.02
N GLY A 136 4.59 -12.89 -22.18
CA GLY A 136 5.32 -11.67 -21.89
C GLY A 136 4.59 -10.75 -20.91
N TYR A 137 5.36 -9.95 -20.15
CA TYR A 137 4.84 -9.16 -19.04
C TYR A 137 3.65 -8.26 -19.43
N VAL A 138 3.80 -7.45 -20.49
CA VAL A 138 2.81 -6.42 -20.85
C VAL A 138 1.48 -7.04 -21.29
N SER A 139 1.52 -8.11 -22.08
CA SER A 139 0.33 -8.83 -22.55
C SER A 139 -0.36 -9.55 -21.38
N ALA A 140 0.42 -10.26 -20.55
CA ALA A 140 -0.12 -11.02 -19.43
C ALA A 140 -0.90 -10.15 -18.43
N ILE A 141 -0.40 -8.93 -18.12
CA ILE A 141 -1.06 -8.03 -17.17
C ILE A 141 -2.18 -7.17 -17.79
N ASN A 142 -2.41 -7.26 -19.09
CA ASN A 142 -3.45 -6.54 -19.82
C ASN A 142 -4.36 -7.47 -20.62
N ASN A 143 -4.48 -8.73 -20.18
CA ASN A 143 -5.43 -9.66 -20.78
C ASN A 143 -6.89 -9.27 -20.47
N ASP A 144 -7.81 -9.92 -21.18
CA ASP A 144 -9.25 -9.62 -21.10
C ASP A 144 -9.81 -9.75 -19.68
N LYS A 145 -9.35 -10.74 -18.91
CA LYS A 145 -9.81 -10.95 -17.53
C LYS A 145 -9.38 -9.82 -16.61
N ILE A 146 -8.16 -9.31 -16.74
CA ILE A 146 -7.70 -8.13 -15.99
C ILE A 146 -8.47 -6.89 -16.43
N ILE A 147 -8.67 -6.67 -17.73
CA ILE A 147 -9.41 -5.52 -18.26
C ILE A 147 -10.85 -5.53 -17.73
N TYR A 148 -11.51 -6.68 -17.76
CA TYR A 148 -12.86 -6.82 -17.25
C TYR A 148 -12.92 -6.55 -15.73
N ALA A 149 -12.00 -7.10 -14.95
CA ALA A 149 -11.93 -6.85 -13.52
C ALA A 149 -11.67 -5.38 -13.18
N ARG A 150 -10.88 -4.67 -13.99
CA ARG A 150 -10.72 -3.21 -13.86
C ARG A 150 -12.06 -2.49 -14.05
N ASN A 151 -12.87 -2.89 -15.03
CA ASN A 151 -14.20 -2.32 -15.25
C ASN A 151 -15.17 -2.64 -14.10
N MET A 152 -15.14 -3.85 -13.56
CA MET A 152 -15.90 -4.21 -12.35
C MET A 152 -15.55 -3.29 -11.17
N LEU A 153 -14.25 -3.08 -10.93
CA LEU A 153 -13.76 -2.23 -9.83
C LEU A 153 -14.08 -0.74 -10.03
N LEU A 154 -14.31 -0.29 -11.26
CA LEU A 154 -14.77 1.05 -11.60
C LEU A 154 -16.31 1.17 -11.60
N GLY A 155 -17.05 0.09 -11.35
CA GLY A 155 -18.51 0.08 -11.42
C GLY A 155 -19.07 0.17 -12.84
N LYS A 156 -18.24 -0.14 -13.85
CA LYS A 156 -18.60 -0.10 -15.29
C LYS A 156 -19.05 -1.45 -15.84
N ALA A 157 -18.93 -2.52 -15.05
CA ALA A 157 -19.31 -3.87 -15.43
C ALA A 157 -19.87 -4.62 -14.21
N GLU A 158 -20.86 -5.48 -14.46
CA GLU A 158 -21.37 -6.42 -13.47
C GLU A 158 -20.33 -7.52 -13.15
N PRO A 159 -20.44 -8.21 -12.01
CA PRO A 159 -19.53 -9.29 -11.70
C PRO A 159 -19.63 -10.45 -12.69
N GLN A 160 -18.48 -10.92 -13.17
CA GLN A 160 -18.41 -12.06 -14.07
C GLN A 160 -17.94 -13.32 -13.32
N GLU A 161 -18.60 -14.43 -13.55
CA GLU A 161 -18.20 -15.72 -13.00
C GLU A 161 -16.78 -16.11 -13.43
N GLY A 162 -16.05 -16.78 -12.54
CA GLY A 162 -14.67 -17.22 -12.80
C GLY A 162 -13.60 -16.13 -12.69
N LEU A 163 -13.95 -14.86 -12.45
CA LEU A 163 -12.96 -13.83 -12.13
C LEU A 163 -12.64 -13.83 -10.62
N PRO A 164 -11.36 -13.77 -10.22
CA PRO A 164 -10.98 -13.75 -8.79
C PRO A 164 -11.62 -12.59 -8.02
N CYS A 165 -11.85 -11.44 -8.66
CA CYS A 165 -12.50 -10.30 -8.03
C CYS A 165 -13.95 -10.58 -7.62
N THR A 166 -14.67 -11.44 -8.35
CA THR A 166 -16.10 -11.69 -8.12
C THR A 166 -16.36 -12.28 -6.73
N THR A 167 -15.50 -13.16 -6.24
CA THR A 167 -15.63 -13.77 -4.89
C THR A 167 -14.81 -13.05 -3.82
N CYS A 168 -14.09 -11.98 -4.18
CA CYS A 168 -13.25 -11.24 -3.25
C CYS A 168 -14.07 -10.39 -2.29
N ASN A 169 -13.87 -10.56 -0.98
CA ASN A 169 -14.55 -9.77 0.06
C ASN A 169 -14.39 -8.24 -0.12
N LEU A 170 -13.22 -7.77 -0.57
CA LEU A 170 -13.02 -6.33 -0.82
C LEU A 170 -13.92 -5.81 -1.96
N TYR A 171 -14.09 -6.61 -3.01
CA TYR A 171 -14.98 -6.25 -4.11
C TYR A 171 -16.46 -6.37 -3.71
N GLN A 172 -16.83 -7.41 -2.97
CA GLN A 172 -18.20 -7.57 -2.48
C GLN A 172 -18.65 -6.40 -1.59
N LYS A 173 -17.78 -5.94 -0.68
CA LYS A 173 -18.02 -4.70 0.10
C LYS A 173 -18.09 -3.44 -0.75
N MET A 174 -17.26 -3.36 -1.80
CA MET A 174 -17.28 -2.24 -2.75
C MET A 174 -18.62 -2.18 -3.50
N ARG A 175 -19.07 -3.33 -4.01
CA ARG A 175 -20.34 -3.49 -4.72
C ARG A 175 -21.53 -3.18 -3.82
N SER A 176 -21.62 -3.78 -2.64
CA SER A 176 -22.75 -3.60 -1.72
C SER A 176 -22.90 -2.16 -1.23
N SER A 177 -21.78 -1.43 -1.11
CA SER A 177 -21.81 -0.02 -0.71
C SER A 177 -21.89 0.96 -1.89
N GLY A 178 -21.82 0.50 -3.14
CA GLY A 178 -21.80 1.33 -4.35
C GLY A 178 -20.56 2.23 -4.48
N ARG A 179 -19.55 2.06 -3.62
CA ARG A 179 -18.36 2.94 -3.54
C ARG A 179 -17.21 2.41 -4.40
N TYR A 180 -17.42 2.38 -5.71
CA TYR A 180 -16.42 1.96 -6.69
C TYR A 180 -15.19 2.88 -6.73
N LEU A 181 -14.13 2.40 -7.38
CA LEU A 181 -12.90 3.16 -7.53
C LEU A 181 -13.06 4.31 -8.52
N SER A 182 -12.31 5.39 -8.29
CA SER A 182 -12.14 6.48 -9.24
C SER A 182 -10.71 6.52 -9.77
N GLU A 183 -10.53 7.07 -10.97
CA GLU A 183 -9.21 7.29 -11.56
C GLU A 183 -8.32 8.17 -10.66
N LYS A 184 -8.90 9.16 -9.97
CA LYS A 184 -8.18 9.99 -9.00
C LYS A 184 -7.63 9.16 -7.85
N GLN A 185 -8.33 8.13 -7.38
CA GLN A 185 -7.81 7.25 -6.32
C GLN A 185 -6.69 6.34 -6.84
N ILE A 186 -6.84 5.82 -8.06
CA ILE A 186 -5.88 4.89 -8.68
C ILE A 186 -4.58 5.62 -9.05
N PHE A 187 -4.69 6.78 -9.71
CA PHE A 187 -3.56 7.50 -10.31
C PHE A 187 -3.18 8.80 -9.59
N GLY A 188 -3.96 9.28 -8.63
CA GLY A 188 -3.72 10.59 -7.98
C GLY A 188 -2.41 10.71 -7.20
N ARG A 189 -1.76 9.59 -6.85
CA ARG A 189 -0.39 9.58 -6.29
C ARG A 189 0.71 9.77 -7.34
N HIS A 190 0.36 9.66 -8.63
CA HIS A 190 1.21 9.88 -9.79
C HIS A 190 0.88 11.20 -10.51
N SER A 191 0.36 12.21 -9.81
CA SER A 191 0.21 13.54 -10.39
C SER A 191 1.56 14.04 -10.94
N LEU A 192 1.53 14.86 -11.99
CA LEU A 192 2.70 15.38 -12.73
C LEU A 192 3.85 15.86 -11.83
N LEU A 193 3.55 16.34 -10.63
CA LEU A 193 4.52 16.72 -9.60
C LEU A 193 5.42 15.55 -9.16
N TYR A 194 4.88 14.34 -8.99
CA TYR A 194 5.65 13.16 -8.58
C TYR A 194 6.51 12.59 -9.71
N ARG A 195 6.07 12.75 -10.98
CA ARG A 195 6.88 12.44 -12.17
C ARG A 195 8.00 13.47 -12.36
N GLY A 196 7.70 14.77 -12.23
CA GLY A 196 8.67 15.86 -12.35
C GLY A 196 9.71 15.88 -11.24
N ILE A 197 9.31 15.73 -9.97
CA ILE A 197 10.24 15.66 -8.83
C ILE A 197 11.17 14.44 -8.97
N ARG A 198 10.66 13.29 -9.40
CA ARG A 198 11.47 12.09 -9.61
C ARG A 198 12.44 12.27 -10.79
N PHE A 199 11.98 12.88 -11.88
CA PHE A 199 12.82 13.19 -13.04
C PHE A 199 13.96 14.16 -12.72
N ILE A 200 13.70 15.22 -11.95
CA ILE A 200 14.72 16.19 -11.51
C ILE A 200 15.66 15.56 -10.48
N TYR A 201 15.14 14.77 -9.53
CA TYR A 201 15.93 14.15 -8.47
C TYR A 201 17.00 13.16 -8.96
N TYR A 202 16.70 12.37 -10.01
CA TYR A 202 17.65 11.41 -10.57
C TYR A 202 18.62 12.03 -11.59
N ARG A 203 18.43 13.29 -12.00
CA ARG A 203 19.21 13.93 -13.07
C ARG A 203 20.07 15.11 -12.62
N VAL A 204 19.81 15.68 -11.44
CA VAL A 204 20.60 16.79 -10.88
C VAL A 204 21.49 16.31 -9.73
N PRO A 205 22.82 16.21 -9.93
CA PRO A 205 23.77 15.92 -8.86
C PRO A 205 23.70 17.02 -7.78
N GLY A 206 23.44 16.65 -6.52
CA GLY A 206 23.51 17.57 -5.37
C GLY A 206 22.22 17.72 -4.53
N LEU A 207 21.05 17.34 -5.04
CA LEU A 207 19.77 17.46 -4.32
C LEU A 207 19.53 16.40 -3.22
N LYS A 208 20.48 15.47 -3.01
CA LYS A 208 20.37 14.38 -2.01
C LYS A 208 20.36 14.87 -0.56
N SER A 209 20.78 16.11 -0.26
CA SER A 209 20.90 16.64 1.11
C SER A 209 19.60 17.25 1.68
N LEU A 210 18.56 17.49 0.87
CA LEU A 210 17.39 18.30 1.27
C LEU A 210 16.24 17.53 1.97
N ARG A 211 16.47 16.30 2.45
CA ARG A 211 15.42 15.43 3.03
C ARG A 211 14.76 15.99 4.32
N LYS A 212 15.24 17.07 4.93
CA LYS A 212 14.83 17.45 6.29
C LYS A 212 13.47 18.18 6.43
N LYS A 213 12.76 18.54 5.36
CA LYS A 213 11.52 19.34 5.45
C LYS A 213 10.23 18.72 4.88
N ILE A 214 10.28 17.56 4.23
CA ILE A 214 9.09 16.95 3.58
C ILE A 214 8.43 15.87 4.46
N SER A 215 9.14 15.35 5.46
CA SER A 215 8.63 14.31 6.37
C SER A 215 7.67 14.79 7.46
N SER A 216 7.23 16.06 7.44
CA SER A 216 6.38 16.67 8.48
C SER A 216 5.06 17.26 7.96
N ILE A 217 4.56 16.84 6.80
CA ILE A 217 3.27 17.33 6.26
C ILE A 217 2.16 16.28 6.54
N PRO A 218 1.15 16.60 7.38
CA PRO A 218 0.00 15.73 7.61
C PRO A 218 -0.89 15.59 6.36
N SER A 219 -1.49 14.42 6.17
CA SER A 219 -2.22 14.00 4.96
C SER A 219 -3.60 14.64 4.73
N HIS A 220 -4.00 15.68 5.46
CA HIS A 220 -5.39 16.17 5.46
C HIS A 220 -5.63 17.58 4.93
N ARG A 221 -4.63 18.26 4.35
CA ARG A 221 -4.89 19.50 3.60
C ARG A 221 -4.10 19.54 2.31
N ARG A 222 -4.82 19.43 1.18
CA ARG A 222 -4.51 20.24 -0.01
C ARG A 222 -5.73 20.35 -0.94
N VAL A 223 -5.98 21.61 -1.25
CA VAL A 223 -7.14 22.21 -1.92
C VAL A 223 -7.17 21.88 -3.42
N ASN A 224 -8.38 21.89 -3.97
CA ASN A 224 -8.73 21.82 -5.39
C ASN A 224 -7.83 22.67 -6.29
N ILE A 225 -7.39 22.08 -7.40
CA ILE A 225 -7.29 22.78 -8.69
C ILE A 225 -7.79 21.80 -9.75
N SER A 226 -8.99 22.08 -10.27
CA SER A 226 -9.57 21.51 -11.47
C SER A 226 -8.83 22.06 -12.70
N LYS A 227 -8.37 21.18 -13.59
CA LYS A 227 -8.32 21.45 -15.03
C LYS A 227 -8.63 20.16 -15.78
N HIS A 228 -9.71 20.22 -16.54
CA HIS A 228 -10.17 19.22 -17.50
C HIS A 228 -9.09 18.92 -18.54
N TYR A 229 -9.00 17.66 -18.95
CA TYR A 229 -8.71 17.31 -20.34
C TYR A 229 -9.53 16.08 -20.72
N VAL A 230 -10.47 16.33 -21.64
CA VAL A 230 -11.05 15.34 -22.54
C VAL A 230 -9.92 14.90 -23.47
N VAL A 231 -9.80 13.60 -23.71
CA VAL A 231 -9.06 13.08 -24.86
C VAL A 231 -9.88 11.91 -25.39
N ASP A 232 -10.09 11.96 -26.70
CA ASP A 232 -10.94 11.12 -27.54
C ASP A 232 -10.73 9.60 -27.38
#